data_AF-A0A944PJL1-F1
#
_entry.id   AF-A0A944PJL1-F1
#
_cell.length_a   1.000
_cell.length_b   1.000
_cell.length_c   1.000
_cell.angle_alpha   90.00
_cell.angle_beta   90.00
_cell.angle_gamma   90.00
#
_symmetry.space_group_name_H-M   'P 1'
#
loop_
_entity.id
_entity.type
_entity.pdbx_description
1 polymer ?
#
loop_
_entity_poly.entity_id
_entity_poly.type
_entity_poly.pdbx_seq_one_letter_code
_entity_poly.pdbx_strand_id
1 'polypeptide(L)'
;MFGSKKTPEEKAAAARNSKIRGAAAAAGVTMFGGKFRSPNQMDVPVEGAKITLERGEEAKARITATRVALTGIFALFLKKDMTQLFITIEGAGGEVLVQPVPASKEPQARIFATLVNGEATTPGE
;
A
#
# COMPACT_ATOMS: atom_id res chain seq x y z
N MET A 1 32.84 22.78 -0.48
CA MET A 1 31.98 22.06 -1.44
C MET A 1 30.54 22.49 -1.20
N PHE A 2 29.95 23.27 -2.11
CA PHE A 2 28.60 23.79 -1.96
C PHE A 2 27.59 22.66 -2.19
N GLY A 3 26.87 22.29 -1.13
CA GLY A 3 25.75 21.37 -1.22
C GLY A 3 24.64 22.00 -2.06
N SER A 4 24.33 21.39 -3.20
CA SER A 4 23.21 21.79 -4.06
C SER A 4 21.95 21.86 -3.22
N LYS A 5 21.41 23.07 -3.04
CA LYS A 5 20.09 23.26 -2.42
C LYS A 5 19.09 22.54 -3.33
N LYS A 6 18.38 21.56 -2.78
CA LYS A 6 17.29 20.86 -3.47
C LYS A 6 16.39 21.85 -4.21
N THR A 7 16.07 21.55 -5.46
CA THR A 7 15.15 22.36 -6.26
C THR A 7 13.76 22.38 -5.58
N PRO A 8 12.90 23.36 -5.90
CA PRO A 8 11.54 23.41 -5.35
C PRO A 8 10.76 22.09 -5.59
N GLU A 9 10.98 21.45 -6.73
CA GLU A 9 10.36 20.17 -7.10
C GLU A 9 10.86 19.01 -6.23
N GLU A 10 12.18 18.91 -5.99
CA GLU A 10 12.74 17.90 -5.09
C GLU A 10 12.26 18.07 -3.65
N LYS A 11 12.02 19.31 -3.22
CA LYS A 11 11.42 19.60 -1.90
C LYS A 11 9.96 19.18 -1.84
N ALA A 12 9.18 19.43 -2.89
CA ALA A 12 7.78 19.01 -2.97
C ALA A 12 7.66 17.48 -2.97
N ALA A 13 8.50 16.79 -3.75
CA ALA A 13 8.57 15.33 -3.77
C ALA A 13 8.96 14.75 -2.39
N ALA A 14 9.95 15.34 -1.72
CA ALA A 14 10.35 14.93 -0.37
C ALA A 14 9.23 15.15 0.67
N ALA A 15 8.51 16.27 0.59
CA ALA A 15 7.37 16.55 1.47
C ALA A 15 6.22 15.56 1.22
N ARG A 16 5.92 15.23 -0.04
CA ARG A 16 4.95 14.19 -0.40
C ARG A 16 5.35 12.84 0.18
N ASN A 17 6.59 12.41 -0.02
CA ASN A 17 7.10 11.15 0.52
C ASN A 17 7.05 11.08 2.05
N SER A 18 7.32 12.20 2.73
CA SER A 18 7.18 12.27 4.19
C SER A 18 5.73 12.09 4.65
N LYS A 19 4.77 12.70 3.95
CA LYS A 19 3.33 12.55 4.24
C LYS A 19 2.87 11.11 4.00
N ILE A 20 3.24 10.54 2.86
CA ILE A 20 2.92 9.14 2.51
C ILE A 20 3.50 8.19 3.55
N ARG A 21 4.75 8.41 3.99
CA ARG A 21 5.37 7.59 5.05
C ARG A 21 4.58 7.61 6.36
N GLY A 22 4.14 8.79 6.80
CA GLY A 22 3.32 8.92 8.01
C GLY A 22 1.98 8.20 7.88
N ALA A 23 1.31 8.36 6.74
CA ALA A 23 0.03 7.69 6.48
C ALA A 23 0.19 6.16 6.35
N ALA A 24 1.24 5.68 5.69
CA ALA A 24 1.58 4.26 5.58
C ALA A 24 1.78 3.65 6.98
N ALA A 25 2.58 4.30 7.84
CA ALA A 25 2.81 3.83 9.20
C ALA A 25 1.52 3.79 10.04
N ALA A 26 0.67 4.82 9.92
CA ALA A 26 -0.64 4.83 10.57
C ALA A 26 -1.52 3.65 10.10
N ALA A 27 -1.54 3.40 8.79
CA ALA A 27 -2.25 2.28 8.17
C ALA A 27 -1.63 0.91 8.53
N GLY A 28 -0.39 0.84 8.99
CA GLY A 28 0.31 -0.43 9.31
C GLY A 28 1.20 -0.97 8.19
N VAL A 29 1.53 -0.14 7.21
CA VAL A 29 2.43 -0.45 6.09
C VAL A 29 3.81 0.14 6.37
N THR A 30 4.86 -0.65 6.12
CA THR A 30 6.24 -0.17 6.26
C THR A 30 6.71 0.49 4.96
N MET A 31 7.29 1.69 5.09
CA MET A 31 7.94 2.40 3.98
C MET A 31 9.39 2.72 4.33
N PHE A 32 10.33 2.34 3.46
CA PHE A 32 11.75 2.60 3.61
C PHE A 32 12.41 2.85 2.25
N GLY A 33 13.29 3.86 2.16
CA GLY A 33 14.04 4.14 0.93
C GLY A 33 13.17 4.43 -0.30
N GLY A 34 11.97 5.00 -0.12
CA GLY A 34 11.05 5.27 -1.24
C GLY A 34 10.27 4.04 -1.74
N LYS A 35 10.29 2.93 -0.99
CA LYS A 35 9.57 1.70 -1.32
C LYS A 35 8.72 1.23 -0.14
N PHE A 36 7.60 0.59 -0.45
CA PHE A 36 6.80 -0.18 0.49
C PHE A 36 7.41 -1.56 0.70
N ARG A 37 7.38 -2.05 1.94
CA ARG A 37 8.01 -3.31 2.35
C ARG A 37 7.09 -4.15 3.19
N SER A 38 7.13 -5.45 2.95
CA SER A 38 6.51 -6.47 3.80
C SER A 38 7.39 -7.73 3.78
N PRO A 39 7.49 -8.48 4.89
CA PRO A 39 8.28 -9.71 4.92
C PRO A 39 7.86 -10.68 3.82
N ASN A 40 8.83 -11.27 3.14
CA ASN A 40 8.65 -12.28 2.09
C ASN A 40 7.86 -11.80 0.85
N GLN A 41 7.78 -10.49 0.61
CA GLN A 41 7.13 -9.90 -0.57
C GLN A 41 8.09 -8.97 -1.31
N MET A 42 7.79 -8.67 -2.57
CA MET A 42 8.59 -7.74 -3.37
C MET A 42 8.40 -6.31 -2.85
N ASP A 43 9.49 -5.56 -2.78
CA ASP A 43 9.45 -4.14 -2.47
C ASP A 43 8.74 -3.38 -3.61
N VAL A 44 7.71 -2.59 -3.30
CA VAL A 44 6.96 -1.80 -4.29
C VAL A 44 7.42 -0.34 -4.24
N PRO A 45 7.93 0.26 -5.32
CA PRO A 45 8.24 1.69 -5.36
C PRO A 45 7.01 2.55 -5.06
N VAL A 46 7.16 3.65 -4.31
CA VAL A 46 6.04 4.58 -4.04
C VAL A 46 5.57 5.29 -5.32
N GLU A 47 6.50 5.52 -6.24
CA GLU A 47 6.21 6.15 -7.52
C GLU A 47 5.48 5.16 -8.45
N GLY A 48 4.35 5.60 -9.01
CA GLY A 48 3.51 4.74 -9.84
C GLY A 48 2.76 3.65 -9.07
N ALA A 49 2.82 3.65 -7.73
CA ALA A 49 2.06 2.70 -6.93
C ALA A 49 0.56 2.98 -6.99
N LYS A 50 -0.23 1.91 -7.03
CA LYS A 50 -1.68 1.94 -6.83
C LYS A 50 -2.03 1.15 -5.58
N ILE A 51 -2.96 1.69 -4.79
CA ILE A 51 -3.44 1.04 -3.56
C ILE A 51 -4.89 0.66 -3.71
N THR A 52 -5.22 -0.58 -3.36
CA THR A 52 -6.58 -1.08 -3.20
C THR A 52 -6.81 -1.57 -1.77
N LEU A 53 -8.03 -1.39 -1.28
CA LEU A 53 -8.46 -1.75 0.06
C LEU A 53 -9.59 -2.76 -0.04
N GLU A 54 -9.43 -3.92 0.61
CA GLU A 54 -10.37 -5.03 0.46
C GLU A 54 -10.67 -5.67 1.82
N ARG A 55 -11.94 -5.93 2.11
CA ARG A 55 -12.37 -6.69 3.31
C ARG A 55 -12.34 -8.18 3.01
N GLY A 56 -12.08 -9.02 4.00
CA GLY A 56 -11.78 -10.45 3.81
C GLY A 56 -12.74 -11.27 2.93
N GLU A 57 -14.05 -10.99 2.93
CA GLU A 57 -15.01 -11.71 2.08
C GLU A 57 -14.93 -11.31 0.59
N GLU A 58 -14.81 -10.02 0.28
CA GLU A 58 -14.66 -9.52 -1.10
C GLU A 58 -13.25 -9.66 -1.66
N ALA A 59 -12.24 -9.55 -0.79
CA ALA A 59 -10.84 -9.79 -1.10
C ALA A 59 -10.66 -11.19 -1.71
N LYS A 60 -11.43 -12.17 -1.24
CA LYS A 60 -11.42 -13.54 -1.76
C LYS A 60 -11.90 -13.61 -3.22
N ALA A 61 -12.82 -12.75 -3.65
CA ALA A 61 -13.38 -12.80 -5.00
C ALA A 61 -12.52 -12.03 -6.03
N ARG A 62 -12.06 -10.81 -5.70
CA ARG A 62 -11.34 -9.96 -6.66
C ARG A 62 -9.85 -10.28 -6.77
N ILE A 63 -9.19 -10.59 -5.66
CA ILE A 63 -7.75 -10.80 -5.69
C ILE A 63 -7.48 -12.15 -6.40
N THR A 64 -8.38 -13.13 -6.25
CA THR A 64 -8.38 -14.40 -7.03
C THR A 64 -8.48 -14.18 -8.54
N ALA A 65 -9.17 -13.11 -8.99
CA ALA A 65 -9.30 -12.80 -10.41
C ALA A 65 -8.11 -12.02 -10.97
N THR A 66 -7.45 -11.18 -10.17
CA THR A 66 -6.42 -10.26 -10.70
C THR A 66 -4.99 -10.65 -10.32
N ARG A 67 -4.66 -11.05 -9.08
CA ARG A 67 -3.23 -11.16 -8.64
C ARG A 67 -2.84 -12.17 -7.53
N VAL A 68 -3.74 -12.96 -6.95
CA VAL A 68 -3.39 -13.95 -5.88
C VAL A 68 -2.64 -15.17 -6.38
N ALA A 69 -2.91 -15.61 -7.61
CA ALA A 69 -2.24 -16.80 -8.15
C ALA A 69 -0.70 -16.69 -8.14
N LEU A 70 -0.17 -15.46 -8.09
CA LEU A 70 1.26 -15.15 -8.08
C LEU A 70 1.84 -14.91 -6.67
N THR A 71 1.02 -14.70 -5.64
CA THR A 71 1.49 -14.40 -4.27
C THR A 71 0.84 -15.33 -3.24
N GLY A 72 1.38 -16.55 -3.10
CA GLY A 72 0.86 -17.60 -2.19
C GLY A 72 0.72 -17.21 -0.71
N ILE A 73 1.33 -16.09 -0.29
CA ILE A 73 1.19 -15.51 1.05
C ILE A 73 -0.22 -14.95 1.29
N PHE A 74 -0.89 -14.45 0.26
CA PHE A 74 -2.24 -13.92 0.39
C PHE A 74 -3.26 -15.00 0.76
N ALA A 75 -3.16 -16.18 0.13
CA ALA A 75 -3.99 -17.34 0.46
C ALA A 75 -3.80 -17.81 1.92
N LEU A 76 -2.58 -17.66 2.47
CA LEU A 76 -2.28 -17.99 3.86
C LEU A 76 -2.96 -17.03 4.85
N PHE A 77 -2.99 -15.72 4.56
CA PHE A 77 -3.64 -14.76 5.45
C PHE A 77 -5.17 -14.83 5.38
N LEU A 78 -5.74 -15.03 4.19
CA LEU A 78 -7.19 -15.09 4.02
C LEU A 78 -7.81 -16.30 4.73
N LYS A 79 -7.06 -17.42 4.82
CA LYS A 79 -7.47 -18.59 5.62
C LYS A 79 -7.47 -18.33 7.13
N LYS A 80 -6.74 -17.31 7.59
CA LYS A 80 -6.44 -17.11 9.02
C LYS A 80 -7.42 -16.15 9.70
N ASP A 81 -7.89 -15.11 9.01
CA ASP A 81 -8.79 -14.12 9.62
C ASP A 81 -9.52 -13.28 8.56
N MET A 82 -10.82 -13.53 8.36
CA MET A 82 -11.65 -12.78 7.40
C MET A 82 -12.14 -11.44 7.94
N THR A 83 -11.85 -11.10 9.20
CA THR A 83 -12.21 -9.80 9.80
C THR A 83 -11.19 -8.70 9.51
N GLN A 84 -10.11 -9.02 8.80
CA GLN A 84 -9.03 -8.09 8.48
C GLN A 84 -9.33 -7.28 7.22
N LEU A 85 -8.72 -6.10 7.18
CA LEU A 85 -8.61 -5.29 5.97
C LEU A 85 -7.29 -5.65 5.29
N PHE A 86 -7.35 -5.89 3.99
CA PHE A 86 -6.18 -6.14 3.15
C PHE A 86 -5.87 -4.87 2.36
N ILE A 87 -4.63 -4.39 2.53
CA ILE A 87 -4.08 -3.30 1.72
C ILE A 87 -3.23 -3.94 0.64
N THR A 88 -3.68 -3.88 -0.59
CA THR A 88 -2.92 -4.35 -1.75
C THR A 88 -2.25 -3.15 -2.40
N ILE A 89 -0.95 -3.26 -2.66
CA ILE A 89 -0.11 -2.23 -3.25
C ILE A 89 0.50 -2.82 -4.53
N GLU A 90 0.20 -2.20 -5.66
CA GLU A 90 0.67 -2.61 -6.98
C GLU A 90 1.65 -1.58 -7.54
N GLY A 91 2.84 -2.02 -7.91
CA GLY A 91 3.82 -1.22 -8.65
C GLY A 91 3.54 -1.21 -10.15
N ALA A 92 3.99 -0.16 -10.83
CA ALA A 92 3.89 -0.06 -12.29
C ALA A 92 4.69 -1.14 -13.03
N GLY A 93 5.70 -1.73 -12.39
CA GLY A 93 6.54 -2.81 -12.93
C GLY A 93 5.97 -4.22 -12.71
N GLY A 94 4.76 -4.34 -12.15
CA GLY A 94 4.13 -5.62 -11.84
C GLY A 94 4.43 -6.15 -10.43
N GLU A 95 5.17 -5.40 -9.61
CA GLU A 95 5.38 -5.74 -8.21
C GLU A 95 4.05 -5.68 -7.43
N VAL A 96 3.86 -6.59 -6.49
CA VAL A 96 2.66 -6.64 -5.65
C VAL A 96 3.07 -6.91 -4.22
N LEU A 97 2.46 -6.16 -3.31
CA LEU A 97 2.57 -6.35 -1.87
C LEU A 97 1.17 -6.31 -1.27
N VAL A 98 0.84 -7.30 -0.46
CA VAL A 98 -0.40 -7.33 0.32
C VAL A 98 -0.10 -7.29 1.81
N GLN A 99 -0.66 -6.28 2.48
CA GLN A 99 -0.49 -6.06 3.91
C GLN A 99 -1.83 -6.25 4.62
N PRO A 100 -2.02 -7.34 5.39
CA PRO A 100 -3.15 -7.45 6.29
C PRO A 100 -3.01 -6.45 7.44
N VAL A 101 -4.11 -5.79 7.78
CA VAL A 101 -4.19 -4.85 8.90
C VAL A 101 -5.53 -5.03 9.64
N PRO A 102 -5.60 -4.67 10.93
CA PRO A 102 -6.87 -4.69 11.65
C PRO A 102 -7.93 -3.81 10.96
N ALA A 103 -9.19 -4.25 10.92
CA ALA A 103 -10.29 -3.45 10.35
C ALA A 103 -10.45 -2.07 11.00
N SER A 104 -10.06 -1.91 12.26
CA SER A 104 -10.05 -0.61 12.95
C SER A 104 -9.12 0.43 12.30
N LYS A 105 -8.17 0.01 11.45
CA LYS A 105 -7.28 0.89 10.69
C LYS A 105 -7.83 1.34 9.35
N GLU A 106 -9.05 0.93 8.97
CA GLU A 106 -9.67 1.29 7.70
C GLU A 106 -9.72 2.81 7.45
N PRO A 107 -10.04 3.69 8.42
CA PRO A 107 -9.98 5.14 8.18
C PRO A 107 -8.58 5.61 7.78
N GLN A 108 -7.54 5.12 8.44
CA GLN A 108 -6.14 5.45 8.14
C GLN A 108 -5.69 4.84 6.81
N ALA A 109 -6.15 3.62 6.50
CA ALA A 109 -5.89 2.97 5.23
C ALA A 109 -6.52 3.74 4.05
N ARG A 110 -7.73 4.28 4.21
CA ARG A 110 -8.37 5.15 3.21
C ARG A 110 -7.59 6.44 2.96
N ILE A 111 -7.13 7.10 4.03
CA ILE A 111 -6.29 8.31 3.92
C ILE A 111 -4.99 7.97 3.18
N PHE A 112 -4.34 6.86 3.57
CA PHE A 112 -3.13 6.39 2.93
C PHE A 112 -3.32 6.11 1.43
N ALA A 113 -4.36 5.34 1.08
CA ALA A 113 -4.69 5.03 -0.31
C ALA A 113 -4.97 6.30 -1.12
N THR A 114 -5.73 7.24 -0.55
CA THR A 114 -6.04 8.52 -1.20
C THR A 114 -4.79 9.36 -1.47
N LEU A 115 -3.84 9.38 -0.53
CA LEU A 115 -2.57 10.12 -0.70
C LEU A 115 -1.66 9.52 -1.79
N VAL A 116 -1.71 8.20 -1.96
CA VAL A 116 -0.90 7.49 -2.96
C VAL A 116 -1.56 7.56 -4.34
N ASN A 117 -2.84 7.22 -4.43
CA ASN A 117 -3.62 7.20 -5.67
C ASN A 117 -3.89 8.61 -6.22
N GLY A 118 -3.95 9.63 -5.35
CA GLY A 118 -4.31 10.99 -5.74
C GLY A 118 -5.83 11.22 -5.88
N GLU A 119 -6.64 10.21 -5.57
CA GLU A 119 -8.10 10.24 -5.63
C GLU A 119 -8.71 9.49 -4.43
N ALA A 120 -9.94 9.84 -4.07
CA ALA A 120 -10.64 9.21 -2.95
C ALA A 120 -10.76 7.70 -3.19
N THR A 121 -10.22 6.92 -2.26
CA THR A 121 -10.25 5.45 -2.35
C THR A 121 -11.10 4.89 -1.22
N THR A 122 -12.16 4.18 -1.56
CA THR A 122 -13.00 3.42 -0.63
C THR A 122 -12.68 1.93 -0.74
N PRO A 123 -12.86 1.15 0.34
CA PRO A 123 -12.97 -0.30 0.20
C PRO A 123 -14.08 -0.66 -0.80
N GLY A 124 -13.99 -1.84 -1.43
CA GLY A 124 -15.12 -2.40 -2.18
C GLY A 124 -16.40 -2.44 -1.32
N GLU A 125 -17.55 -2.23 -1.97
CA GLU A 125 -18.89 -2.51 -1.44
C GLU A 125 -19.33 -3.93 -1.80
#